data_AF-A0A3M1WCA4-F1
#
_entry.id   AF-A0A3M1WCA4-F1
#
_cell.length_a   1.000
_cell.length_b   1.000
_cell.length_c   1.000
_cell.angle_alpha   90.00
_cell.angle_beta   90.00
_cell.angle_gamma   90.00
#
_symmetry.space_group_name_H-M   'P 1'
#
loop_
_entity.id
_entity.type
_entity.pdbx_description
1 polymer ?
#
loop_
_entity_poly.entity_id
_entity_poly.type
_entity_poly.pdbx_seq_one_letter_code
_entity_poly.pdbx_strand_id
1 'polypeptide(L)'
;MRSWWRQRSLHAQLILVSALVMLLSLGATTLWSAREERDRLLQEHERQGQSLARMIALASSYQLIAERYDELESLLLKFALFPSVRDLVVTDGSGRVLAHVSSTSSGPRARFDVLQLASPAEEGNAHGRLQVSDRQLVIWEPIETSTRVGWVRLILDISNVDAVARSILR
;
A
#
# COMPACT_ATOMS: atom_id res chain seq x y z
N MET A 1 2.93 -70.69 18.80
CA MET A 1 2.90 -69.32 19.40
C MET A 1 3.83 -68.35 18.66
N ARG A 2 3.64 -68.12 17.33
CA ARG A 2 4.56 -67.30 16.50
C ARG A 2 3.88 -66.34 15.50
N SER A 3 2.57 -66.11 15.63
CA SER A 3 1.80 -65.22 14.72
C SER A 3 1.41 -63.87 15.34
N TRP A 4 1.60 -63.67 16.65
CA TRP A 4 1.13 -62.46 17.35
C TRP A 4 2.04 -61.23 17.21
N TRP A 5 3.30 -61.40 16.77
CA TRP A 5 4.27 -60.31 16.59
C TRP A 5 4.19 -59.61 15.24
N ARG A 6 3.60 -60.27 14.23
CA ARG A 6 3.51 -59.77 12.85
C ARG A 6 2.28 -58.88 12.59
N GLN A 7 1.30 -58.91 13.50
CA GLN A 7 0.13 -58.02 13.47
C GLN A 7 0.43 -56.65 14.11
N ARG A 8 1.34 -56.57 15.10
CA ARG A 8 1.76 -55.27 15.68
C ARG A 8 2.52 -54.39 14.68
N SER A 9 3.31 -54.99 13.79
CA SER A 9 4.04 -54.23 12.76
C SER A 9 3.10 -53.62 11.71
N LEU A 10 1.97 -54.26 11.40
CA LEU A 10 0.98 -53.72 10.46
C LEU A 10 0.21 -52.53 11.04
N HIS A 11 -0.21 -52.61 12.31
CA HIS A 11 -0.84 -51.47 12.99
C HIS A 11 0.14 -50.32 13.22
N ALA A 12 1.39 -50.61 13.61
CA ALA A 12 2.43 -49.58 13.75
C ALA A 12 2.73 -48.90 12.40
N GLN A 13 2.77 -49.66 11.31
CA GLN A 13 2.98 -49.14 9.97
C GLN A 13 1.80 -48.28 9.49
N LEU A 14 0.56 -48.66 9.84
CA LEU A 14 -0.63 -47.84 9.57
C LEU A 14 -0.62 -46.52 10.34
N ILE A 15 -0.23 -46.54 11.62
CA ILE A 15 -0.11 -45.32 12.45
C ILE A 15 1.00 -44.41 11.92
N LEU A 16 2.13 -44.99 11.49
CA LEU A 16 3.26 -44.23 10.97
C LEU A 16 2.93 -43.59 9.62
N VAL A 17 2.23 -44.32 8.75
CA VAL A 17 1.71 -43.79 7.49
C VAL A 17 0.66 -42.70 7.72
N SER A 18 -0.28 -42.88 8.67
CA SER A 18 -1.26 -41.84 8.98
C SER A 18 -0.61 -40.59 9.55
N ALA A 19 0.37 -40.74 10.45
CA ALA A 19 1.13 -39.63 11.00
C ALA A 19 1.95 -38.90 9.90
N LEU A 20 2.53 -39.65 8.97
CA LEU A 20 3.27 -39.09 7.84
C LEU A 20 2.35 -38.33 6.87
N VAL A 21 1.16 -38.88 6.56
CA VAL A 21 0.14 -38.22 5.74
C VAL A 21 -0.36 -36.94 6.42
N MET A 22 -0.53 -36.96 7.73
CA MET A 22 -0.97 -35.80 8.52
C MET A 22 0.12 -34.72 8.59
N LEU A 23 1.39 -35.10 8.73
CA LEU A 23 2.54 -34.18 8.64
C LEU A 23 2.69 -33.58 7.24
N LEU A 24 2.50 -34.39 6.19
CA LEU A 24 2.53 -33.93 4.81
C LEU A 24 1.34 -33.01 4.49
N SER A 25 0.14 -33.28 5.02
CA SER A 25 -1.01 -32.41 4.83
C SER A 25 -0.81 -31.08 5.55
N LEU A 26 -0.30 -31.09 6.79
CA LEU A 26 0.06 -29.86 7.50
C LEU A 26 1.12 -29.07 6.70
N GLY A 27 2.23 -29.69 6.34
CA GLY A 27 3.31 -29.03 5.60
C GLY A 27 2.86 -28.45 4.24
N ALA A 28 2.01 -29.17 3.51
CA ALA A 28 1.44 -28.69 2.26
C ALA A 28 0.53 -27.46 2.47
N THR A 29 -0.33 -27.48 3.51
CA THR A 29 -1.21 -26.34 3.80
C THR A 29 -0.45 -25.10 4.30
N THR A 30 0.64 -25.28 5.05
CA THR A 30 1.48 -24.17 5.54
C THR A 30 2.25 -23.50 4.40
N LEU A 31 2.81 -24.29 3.48
CA LEU A 31 3.52 -23.76 2.31
C LEU A 31 2.59 -23.07 1.31
N TRP A 32 1.32 -23.49 1.24
CA TRP A 32 0.30 -22.83 0.41
C TRP A 32 -0.20 -21.52 1.05
N SER A 33 -0.46 -21.52 2.37
CA SER A 33 -1.02 -20.34 3.07
C SER A 33 -0.04 -19.17 3.14
N ALA A 34 1.27 -19.43 3.17
CA ALA A 34 2.29 -18.39 3.24
C ALA A 34 2.37 -17.49 1.98
N ARG A 35 1.83 -17.94 0.84
CA ARG A 35 1.81 -17.14 -0.40
C ARG A 35 0.59 -16.22 -0.47
N GLU A 36 -0.57 -16.69 -0.01
CA GLU A 36 -1.83 -15.93 -0.04
C GLU A 36 -1.85 -14.74 0.93
N GLU A 37 -1.16 -14.87 2.07
CA GLU A 37 -1.17 -13.85 3.12
C GLU A 37 -0.47 -12.55 2.69
N ARG A 38 0.53 -12.64 1.80
CA ARG A 38 1.26 -11.47 1.30
C ARG A 38 0.42 -10.60 0.37
N ASP A 39 -0.31 -11.23 -0.53
CA ASP A 39 -1.13 -10.51 -1.51
C ASP A 39 -2.32 -9.80 -0.82
N ARG A 40 -2.89 -10.42 0.22
CA ARG A 40 -3.93 -9.79 1.05
C ARG A 40 -3.44 -8.56 1.80
N LEU A 41 -2.24 -8.63 2.38
CA LEU A 41 -1.64 -7.49 3.08
C LEU A 41 -1.36 -6.33 2.13
N LEU A 42 -0.85 -6.61 0.92
CA LEU A 42 -0.63 -5.58 -0.10
C LEU A 42 -1.95 -4.94 -0.57
N GLN A 43 -2.98 -5.76 -0.85
CA GLN A 43 -4.30 -5.26 -1.26
C GLN A 43 -4.94 -4.35 -0.21
N GLU A 44 -4.83 -4.68 1.07
CA GLU A 44 -5.37 -3.83 2.13
C GLU A 44 -4.62 -2.50 2.22
N HIS A 45 -3.29 -2.50 2.07
CA HIS A 45 -2.50 -1.27 2.03
C HIS A 45 -2.81 -0.40 0.81
N GLU A 46 -3.01 -1.00 -0.36
CA GLU A 46 -3.46 -0.29 -1.56
C GLU A 46 -4.81 0.38 -1.33
N ARG A 47 -5.77 -0.34 -0.75
CA ARG A 47 -7.12 0.17 -0.47
C ARG A 47 -7.10 1.34 0.52
N GLN A 48 -6.28 1.23 1.56
CA GLN A 48 -6.07 2.30 2.53
C GLN A 48 -5.40 3.52 1.89
N GLY A 49 -4.36 3.31 1.07
CA GLY A 49 -3.68 4.39 0.37
C GLY A 49 -4.58 5.12 -0.62
N GLN A 50 -5.37 4.40 -1.41
CA GLN A 50 -6.35 4.98 -2.33
C GLN A 50 -7.40 5.80 -1.58
N SER A 51 -7.90 5.28 -0.45
CA SER A 51 -8.87 6.00 0.38
C SER A 51 -8.28 7.31 0.91
N LEU A 52 -7.02 7.30 1.35
CA LEU A 52 -6.31 8.50 1.80
C LEU A 52 -6.11 9.50 0.67
N ALA A 53 -5.62 9.05 -0.49
CA ALA A 53 -5.43 9.91 -1.66
C ALA A 53 -6.75 10.55 -2.11
N ARG A 54 -7.84 9.79 -2.11
CA ARG A 54 -9.18 10.29 -2.43
C ARG A 54 -9.68 11.31 -1.42
N MET A 55 -9.49 11.07 -0.13
CA MET A 55 -9.82 12.05 0.91
C MET A 55 -9.04 13.35 0.73
N ILE A 56 -7.75 13.27 0.38
CA ILE A 56 -6.91 14.44 0.12
C ILE A 56 -7.40 15.17 -1.14
N ALA A 57 -7.75 14.47 -2.21
CA ALA A 57 -8.28 15.07 -3.42
C ALA A 57 -9.60 15.82 -3.17
N LEU A 58 -10.53 15.20 -2.44
CA LEU A 58 -11.78 15.85 -2.02
C LEU A 58 -11.51 17.06 -1.14
N ALA A 59 -10.65 16.91 -0.12
CA ALA A 59 -10.34 17.97 0.83
C ALA A 59 -9.55 19.13 0.20
N SER A 60 -8.83 18.89 -0.90
CA SER A 60 -8.07 19.90 -1.65
C SER A 60 -8.89 20.61 -2.72
N SER A 61 -10.02 20.03 -3.16
CA SER A 61 -10.84 20.56 -4.25
C SER A 61 -11.29 22.00 -4.00
N TYR A 62 -11.71 22.31 -2.78
CA TYR A 62 -12.21 23.63 -2.40
C TYR A 62 -11.11 24.71 -2.45
N GLN A 63 -9.95 24.43 -1.86
CA GLN A 63 -8.81 25.34 -1.77
C GLN A 63 -8.18 25.55 -3.14
N LEU A 64 -8.20 24.51 -3.99
CA LEU A 64 -7.77 24.61 -5.37
C LEU A 64 -8.66 25.55 -6.19
N ILE A 65 -9.98 25.44 -6.05
CA ILE A 65 -10.95 26.32 -6.74
C ILE A 65 -10.87 27.75 -6.19
N ALA A 66 -10.68 27.90 -4.88
CA ALA A 66 -10.54 29.19 -4.23
C ALA A 66 -9.14 29.82 -4.42
N GLU A 67 -8.21 29.14 -5.09
CA GLU A 67 -6.81 29.54 -5.28
C GLU A 67 -6.07 29.86 -3.96
N ARG A 68 -6.46 29.22 -2.86
CA ARG A 68 -5.88 29.40 -1.52
C ARG A 68 -4.76 28.38 -1.29
N TYR A 69 -3.64 28.58 -1.97
CA TYR A 69 -2.50 27.63 -1.98
C TYR A 69 -1.80 27.51 -0.63
N ASP A 70 -1.83 28.54 0.20
CA ASP A 70 -1.33 28.56 1.57
C ASP A 70 -2.13 27.62 2.50
N GLU A 71 -3.46 27.61 2.34
CA GLU A 71 -4.33 26.66 3.05
C GLU A 71 -4.18 25.23 2.51
N LEU A 72 -3.98 25.08 1.20
CA LEU A 72 -3.72 23.79 0.58
C LEU A 72 -2.42 23.17 1.12
N GLU A 73 -1.36 23.96 1.23
CA GLU A 73 -0.10 23.50 1.84
C GLU A 73 -0.29 23.12 3.31
N SER A 74 -0.97 23.97 4.08
CA SER A 74 -1.29 23.69 5.49
C SER A 74 -2.13 22.41 5.67
N LEU A 75 -3.02 22.12 4.72
CA LEU A 75 -3.79 20.89 4.67
C LEU A 75 -2.88 19.68 4.40
N LEU A 76 -2.01 19.76 3.39
CA LEU A 76 -1.08 18.68 3.04
C LEU A 76 -0.06 18.40 4.14
N LEU A 77 0.41 19.42 4.87
CA LEU A 77 1.27 19.26 6.04
C LEU A 77 0.62 18.38 7.12
N LYS A 78 -0.70 18.52 7.33
CA LYS A 78 -1.44 17.66 8.28
C LYS A 78 -1.50 16.22 7.81
N PHE A 79 -1.68 15.98 6.51
CA PHE A 79 -1.68 14.64 5.94
C PHE A 79 -0.29 14.01 5.87
N ALA A 80 0.77 14.81 5.75
CA ALA A 80 2.15 14.31 5.77
C ALA A 80 2.62 13.87 7.17
N LEU A 81 1.81 14.10 8.23
CA LEU A 81 2.04 13.53 9.56
C LEU A 81 1.70 12.03 9.64
N PHE A 82 0.96 11.48 8.68
CA PHE A 82 0.66 10.05 8.67
C PHE A 82 1.95 9.23 8.45
N PRO A 83 2.24 8.20 9.27
CA PRO A 83 3.54 7.50 9.26
C PRO A 83 3.91 6.86 7.92
N SER A 84 2.91 6.46 7.13
CA SER A 84 3.11 5.83 5.84
C SER A 84 3.36 6.83 4.71
N VAL A 85 3.08 8.13 4.93
CA VAL A 85 3.17 9.17 3.91
C VAL A 85 4.60 9.68 3.79
N ARG A 86 5.18 9.52 2.60
CA ARG A 86 6.51 10.01 2.26
C ARG A 86 6.45 11.35 1.54
N ASP A 87 5.62 11.45 0.50
CA ASP A 87 5.48 12.65 -0.31
C ASP A 87 4.02 12.87 -0.71
N LEU A 88 3.64 14.13 -0.77
CA LEU A 88 2.34 14.62 -1.18
C LEU A 88 2.53 15.79 -2.14
N VAL A 89 1.97 15.68 -3.34
CA VAL A 89 2.03 16.73 -4.35
C VAL A 89 0.64 16.98 -4.88
N VAL A 90 0.27 18.24 -5.02
CA VAL A 90 -0.95 18.66 -5.72
C VAL A 90 -0.55 19.46 -6.95
N THR A 91 -1.10 19.08 -8.09
CA THR A 91 -0.87 19.74 -9.38
C THR A 91 -2.16 20.29 -9.95
N ASP A 92 -2.06 21.29 -10.83
CA ASP A 92 -3.17 21.67 -11.70
C ASP A 92 -3.36 20.67 -12.86
N GLY A 93 -4.36 20.94 -13.72
CA GLY A 93 -4.64 20.12 -14.90
C GLY A 93 -3.52 20.08 -15.95
N SER A 94 -2.55 21.01 -15.90
CA SER A 94 -1.37 21.06 -16.78
C SER A 94 -0.12 20.42 -16.16
N GLY A 95 -0.23 19.87 -14.95
CA GLY A 95 0.90 19.29 -14.22
C GLY A 95 1.79 20.31 -13.52
N ARG A 96 1.38 21.59 -13.44
CA ARG A 96 2.10 22.59 -12.62
C ARG A 96 1.90 22.25 -11.15
N VAL A 97 2.98 22.17 -10.38
CA VAL A 97 2.94 21.89 -8.95
C VAL A 97 2.41 23.13 -8.22
N LEU A 98 1.35 22.95 -7.45
CA LEU A 98 0.72 24.01 -6.66
C LEU A 98 1.10 23.93 -5.19
N ALA A 99 1.30 22.71 -4.70
CA ALA A 99 1.83 22.46 -3.36
C ALA A 99 2.55 21.12 -3.34
N HIS A 100 3.69 21.07 -2.63
CA HIS A 100 4.47 19.85 -2.43
C HIS A 100 4.92 19.80 -0.97
N VAL A 101 4.60 18.70 -0.31
CA VAL A 101 5.03 18.41 1.05
C VAL A 101 5.72 17.05 1.09
N SER A 102 6.87 17.00 1.75
CA SER A 102 7.60 15.74 2.01
C SER A 102 7.71 15.49 3.51
N SER A 103 7.53 14.25 3.94
CA SER A 103 7.79 13.82 5.31
C SER A 103 9.28 13.52 5.48
N THR A 104 9.92 14.20 6.41
CA THR A 104 11.35 14.02 6.73
C THR A 104 11.52 13.50 8.15
N SER A 105 12.72 13.08 8.53
CA SER A 105 13.04 12.70 9.92
C SER A 105 12.78 13.82 10.94
N SER A 106 12.75 15.08 10.49
CA SER A 106 12.46 16.26 11.31
C SER A 106 10.98 16.67 11.31
N GLY A 107 10.11 15.89 10.66
CA GLY A 107 8.70 16.21 10.44
C GLY A 107 8.39 16.60 8.99
N PRO A 108 7.10 16.80 8.68
CA PRO A 108 6.66 17.19 7.34
C PRO A 108 7.07 18.63 7.02
N ARG A 109 7.53 18.85 5.80
CA ARG A 109 7.97 20.17 5.31
C ARG A 109 7.51 20.41 3.88
N ALA A 110 7.12 21.64 3.62
CA ALA A 110 6.86 22.13 2.28
C ALA A 110 8.15 22.13 1.44
N ARG A 111 8.00 21.82 0.16
CA ARG A 111 9.05 21.80 -0.84
C ARG A 111 8.65 22.66 -2.03
N PHE A 112 9.65 23.34 -2.58
CA PHE A 112 9.49 24.25 -3.71
C PHE A 112 10.53 23.96 -4.80
N ASP A 113 11.21 22.83 -4.71
CA ASP A 113 12.26 22.37 -5.64
C ASP A 113 11.69 21.85 -6.97
N VAL A 114 10.41 21.44 -6.97
CA VAL A 114 9.74 20.89 -8.14
C VAL A 114 8.55 21.76 -8.54
N LEU A 115 8.60 22.30 -9.77
CA LEU A 115 7.59 23.22 -10.30
C LEU A 115 6.63 22.56 -11.30
N GLN A 116 7.06 21.45 -11.93
CA GLN A 116 6.28 20.74 -12.94
C GLN A 116 6.43 19.23 -12.72
N LEU A 117 5.32 18.50 -12.78
CA LEU A 117 5.28 17.04 -12.79
C LEU A 117 4.46 16.56 -13.99
N ALA A 118 4.92 15.50 -14.66
CA ALA A 118 4.12 14.81 -15.66
C ALA A 118 2.86 14.24 -14.98
N SER A 119 1.70 14.75 -15.38
CA SER A 119 0.42 14.32 -14.86
C SER A 119 -0.08 13.09 -15.65
N PRO A 120 -0.81 12.15 -15.01
CA PRO A 120 -1.44 11.03 -15.72
C PRO A 120 -2.39 11.48 -16.86
N ALA A 121 -2.91 12.71 -16.81
CA ALA A 121 -3.69 13.29 -17.89
C ALA A 121 -2.93 13.37 -19.22
N GLU A 122 -1.63 13.70 -19.17
CA GLU A 122 -0.80 13.82 -20.38
C GLU A 122 -0.52 12.45 -21.02
N GLU A 123 -0.55 11.39 -20.22
CA GLU A 123 -0.36 10.01 -20.66
C GLU A 123 -1.67 9.34 -21.12
N GLY A 124 -2.78 10.10 -21.22
CA GLY A 124 -4.09 9.58 -21.65
C GLY A 124 -4.85 8.81 -20.57
N ASN A 125 -4.36 8.78 -19.33
CA ASN A 125 -5.02 8.09 -18.23
C ASN A 125 -5.96 9.04 -17.50
N ALA A 126 -7.26 8.89 -17.78
CA ALA A 126 -8.29 9.68 -17.11
C ALA A 126 -8.66 9.15 -15.71
N HIS A 127 -8.23 7.95 -15.35
CA HIS A 127 -8.58 7.31 -14.09
C HIS A 127 -7.31 7.24 -13.26
N GLY A 128 -7.39 7.51 -11.95
CA GLY A 128 -6.25 7.55 -11.04
C GLY A 128 -5.24 6.41 -11.28
N ARG A 129 -3.95 6.72 -11.14
CA ARG A 129 -2.87 5.78 -11.43
C ARG A 129 -2.27 5.24 -10.14
N LEU A 130 -2.34 3.93 -9.95
CA LEU A 130 -1.63 3.24 -8.87
C LEU A 130 -0.42 2.53 -9.44
N GLN A 131 0.76 2.82 -8.88
CA GLN A 131 2.01 2.17 -9.23
C GLN A 131 2.65 1.65 -7.95
N VAL A 132 2.75 0.32 -7.88
CA VAL A 132 3.48 -0.36 -6.81
C VAL A 132 4.91 -0.59 -7.28
N SER A 133 5.87 -0.13 -6.48
CA SER A 133 7.28 -0.48 -6.57
C SER A 133 7.68 -1.18 -5.27
N ASP A 134 8.75 -1.99 -5.28
CA ASP A 134 9.17 -2.87 -4.18
C ASP A 134 9.17 -2.23 -2.77
N ARG A 135 9.28 -0.90 -2.68
CA ARG A 135 9.33 -0.15 -1.41
C ARG A 135 8.43 1.07 -1.37
N GLN A 136 7.71 1.37 -2.45
CA GLN A 136 6.91 2.58 -2.55
C GLN A 136 5.61 2.33 -3.30
N LEU A 137 4.53 2.88 -2.76
CA LEU A 137 3.24 2.89 -3.42
C LEU A 137 2.96 4.33 -3.87
N VAL A 138 2.92 4.54 -5.19
CA VAL A 138 2.61 5.84 -5.81
C VAL A 138 1.16 5.81 -6.27
N ILE A 139 0.37 6.74 -5.76
CA ILE A 139 -1.06 6.85 -6.06
C ILE A 139 -1.32 8.24 -6.63
N TRP A 140 -1.92 8.27 -7.80
CA TRP A 140 -2.46 9.47 -8.41
C TRP A 140 -3.97 9.43 -8.33
N GLU A 141 -4.57 10.44 -7.72
CA GLU A 141 -6.01 10.61 -7.67
C GLU A 141 -6.38 11.94 -8.35
N PRO A 142 -7.34 11.94 -9.28
CA PRO A 142 -7.79 13.18 -9.91
C PRO A 142 -8.59 14.01 -8.90
N ILE A 143 -8.43 15.32 -8.95
CA ILE A 143 -9.25 16.28 -8.21
C ILE A 143 -10.40 16.67 -9.14
N GLU A 144 -11.56 16.06 -8.88
CA GLU A 144 -12.76 16.24 -9.70
C GLU A 144 -13.86 16.92 -8.89
N THR A 145 -14.51 17.91 -9.50
CA THR A 145 -15.77 18.49 -9.01
C THR A 145 -16.85 18.26 -10.06
N SER A 146 -17.16 19.25 -10.91
CA SER A 146 -17.94 19.09 -12.14
C SER A 146 -17.04 18.84 -13.38
N THR A 147 -15.81 19.34 -13.32
CA THR A 147 -14.72 19.08 -14.27
C THR A 147 -13.45 18.75 -13.48
N ARG A 148 -12.46 18.15 -14.15
CA ARG A 148 -11.15 17.88 -13.54
C ARG A 148 -10.37 19.19 -13.42
N VAL A 149 -9.94 19.49 -12.20
CA VAL A 149 -9.22 20.74 -11.89
C VAL A 149 -7.72 20.49 -11.66
N GLY A 150 -7.36 19.27 -11.23
CA GLY A 150 -5.98 18.93 -10.94
C GLY A 150 -5.79 17.48 -10.53
N TRP A 151 -4.64 17.19 -9.91
CA TRP A 151 -4.27 15.86 -9.46
C TRP A 151 -3.60 15.90 -8.10
N VAL A 152 -3.84 14.87 -7.30
CA VAL A 152 -3.06 14.58 -6.09
C VAL A 152 -2.15 13.40 -6.40
N ARG A 153 -0.88 13.54 -6.10
CA ARG A 153 0.09 12.45 -6.05
C ARG A 153 0.46 12.18 -4.61
N LEU A 154 0.24 10.95 -4.18
CA LEU A 154 0.62 10.44 -2.88
C LEU A 154 1.69 9.36 -3.07
N ILE A 155 2.81 9.48 -2.35
CA ILE A 155 3.81 8.43 -2.24
C ILE A 155 3.78 7.90 -0.82
N LEU A 156 3.53 6.60 -0.69
CA LEU A 156 3.60 5.88 0.57
C LEU A 156 4.86 5.02 0.62
N ASP A 157 5.48 4.94 1.79
CA ASP A 157 6.56 3.99 2.07
C ASP A 157 5.97 2.67 2.60
N ILE A 158 6.09 1.61 1.80
CA ILE A 158 5.61 0.27 2.17
C ILE A 158 6.75 -0.63 2.66
N SER A 159 7.97 -0.09 2.86
CA SER A 159 9.13 -0.86 3.35
C SER A 159 8.89 -1.51 4.72
N ASN A 160 7.92 -1.01 5.49
CA ASN A 160 7.61 -1.51 6.83
C ASN A 160 6.65 -2.72 6.85
N VAL A 161 6.09 -3.11 5.70
CA VAL A 161 5.20 -4.29 5.61
C VAL A 161 5.96 -5.58 5.94
N ASP A 162 7.26 -5.65 5.62
CA ASP A 162 8.13 -6.76 6.02
C ASP A 162 8.52 -6.74 7.52
N ALA A 163 8.36 -5.61 8.22
CA ALA A 163 8.73 -5.51 9.64
C ALA A 163 7.64 -6.11 10.55
N VAL A 164 6.37 -5.95 10.19
CA VAL A 164 5.25 -6.55 10.92
C VAL A 164 5.24 -8.08 10.74
N ALA A 165 5.44 -8.56 9.51
CA ALA A 165 5.55 -10.00 9.23
C ALA A 165 6.72 -10.68 9.97
N ARG A 166 7.82 -9.97 10.23
CA ARG A 166 8.97 -10.49 10.99
C ARG A 166 8.78 -10.46 12.51
N SER A 167 7.93 -9.59 13.04
CA SER A 167 7.64 -9.53 14.47
C SER A 167 6.82 -10.73 14.98
N ILE A 168 6.10 -11.40 14.09
CA ILE A 168 5.30 -12.61 14.39
C ILE A 168 6.19 -13.87 14.41
N LEU A 169 7.38 -13.81 13.83
CA LEU A 169 8.35 -14.93 13.76
C LEU A 169 9.40 -14.90 14.88
N ARG A 170 9.20 -14.12 15.95
CA ARG A 170 10.11 -14.07 17.10
C ARG A 170 9.44 -14.47 18.41
#